data_AF-D9PZ25-F1
#
_entry.id   AF-D9PZ25-F1
#
_cell.length_a   1.000
_cell.length_b   1.000
_cell.length_c   1.000
_cell.angle_alpha   90.00
_cell.angle_beta   90.00
_cell.angle_gamma   90.00
#
_symmetry.space_group_name_H-M   'P 1'
#
loop_
_entity.id
_entity.type
_entity.pdbx_description
1 polymer ?
#
loop_
_entity_poly.entity_id
_entity_poly.type
_entity_poly.pdbx_seq_one_letter_code
_entity_poly.pdbx_strand_id
1 'polypeptide(L)'
;MLSISSELLGFLRLREGTVEVIDRAPPSDEQLVGLVKEAMEREKSLVSGLRLGDDMKYAIDVGLTNASSGLLYPAEVAVRFFLERGSLCLIASRTTELYIKALRERAWHAMVDDGYIVRSGPEAVGRVKKLSGRKSLEGDAIFLAGKPVCERHLKWPEYSKPIEELPLEKKYLKATLDTRKRKKGSAIRCAFCNREARYFTLPMIKASALVFIASYLAGLNPEGPMELYSNLSRVLHPYGFSWLRPEAAFTVWARDMLTAAFYVNSMLGFPLPRVSPRKAPAEAALEQLLSISDTDEASNAPA
;
A
#
# COMPACT_ATOMS: atom_id res chain seq x y z
N MET A 1 22.86 -21.39 2.48
CA MET A 1 22.05 -21.37 3.72
C MET A 1 22.41 -20.12 4.49
N LEU A 2 21.42 -19.35 4.95
CA LEU A 2 21.67 -18.20 5.83
C LEU A 2 22.36 -18.71 7.08
N SER A 3 23.57 -18.22 7.36
CA SER A 3 24.37 -18.63 8.53
C SER A 3 23.91 -17.88 9.81
N ILE A 4 22.61 -17.61 9.95
CA ILE A 4 22.04 -16.89 11.09
C ILE A 4 21.80 -17.87 12.25
N SER A 5 21.93 -17.42 13.50
CA SER A 5 21.59 -18.25 14.66
C SER A 5 20.16 -18.80 14.57
N SER A 6 19.94 -20.01 15.10
CA SER A 6 18.63 -20.66 15.06
C SER A 6 17.54 -19.85 15.78
N GLU A 7 17.93 -19.12 16.84
CA GLU A 7 17.05 -18.24 17.60
C GLU A 7 16.61 -17.03 16.77
N LEU A 8 17.55 -16.31 16.15
CA LEU A 8 17.24 -15.15 15.30
C LEU A 8 16.42 -15.57 14.07
N LEU A 9 16.78 -16.69 13.43
CA LEU A 9 16.01 -17.23 12.32
C LEU A 9 14.60 -17.68 12.76
N GLY A 10 14.48 -18.25 13.96
CA GLY A 10 13.20 -18.59 14.57
C GLY A 10 12.32 -17.35 14.78
N PHE A 11 12.91 -16.25 15.26
CA PHE A 11 12.21 -14.99 15.46
C PHE A 11 11.75 -14.36 14.13
N LEU A 12 12.60 -14.36 13.09
CA LEU A 12 12.23 -13.88 11.75
C LEU A 12 11.06 -14.68 11.14
N ARG A 13 10.84 -15.91 11.58
CA ARG A 13 9.74 -16.76 11.09
C ARG A 13 8.40 -16.52 11.76
N LEU A 14 8.36 -15.77 12.87
CA LEU A 14 7.13 -15.47 13.58
C LEU A 14 6.16 -14.68 12.68
N ARG A 15 4.88 -15.03 12.79
CA ARG A 15 3.80 -14.37 12.04
C ARG A 15 2.89 -13.54 12.94
N GLU A 16 3.00 -13.76 14.25
CA GLU A 16 2.31 -12.99 15.26
C GLU A 16 2.71 -11.51 15.20
N GLY A 17 1.84 -10.64 15.72
CA GLY A 17 2.03 -9.21 15.61
C GLY A 17 3.21 -8.71 16.42
N THR A 18 3.80 -7.57 16.00
CA THR A 18 4.95 -6.95 16.66
C THR A 18 4.77 -6.84 18.16
N VAL A 19 3.65 -6.28 18.62
CA VAL A 19 3.33 -6.11 20.04
C VAL A 19 3.26 -7.43 20.81
N GLU A 20 2.89 -8.53 20.15
CA GLU A 20 2.73 -9.86 20.79
C GLU A 20 4.06 -10.60 20.97
N VAL A 21 5.08 -10.20 20.21
CA VAL A 21 6.37 -10.91 20.18
C VAL A 21 7.55 -10.06 20.62
N ILE A 22 7.33 -8.76 20.83
CA ILE A 22 8.36 -7.78 21.10
C ILE A 22 9.26 -8.14 22.30
N ASP A 23 8.67 -8.65 23.37
CA ASP A 23 9.41 -9.05 24.59
C ASP A 23 10.20 -10.35 24.40
N ARG A 24 9.92 -11.10 23.32
CA ARG A 24 10.64 -12.32 22.93
C ARG A 24 11.76 -12.04 21.93
N ALA A 25 12.01 -10.78 21.57
CA ALA A 25 13.00 -10.42 20.56
C ALA A 25 14.43 -10.73 21.05
N PRO A 26 15.15 -11.66 20.40
CA PRO A 26 16.55 -11.89 20.71
C PRO A 26 17.39 -10.68 20.28
N PRO A 27 18.51 -10.40 20.97
CA PRO A 27 19.45 -9.38 20.52
C PRO A 27 20.01 -9.76 19.14
N SER A 28 20.07 -8.81 18.21
CA SER A 28 20.75 -8.99 16.93
C SER A 28 22.25 -9.26 17.15
N ASP A 29 22.84 -10.08 16.27
CA ASP A 29 24.29 -10.23 16.14
C ASP A 29 24.83 -9.46 14.90
N GLU A 30 26.16 -9.33 14.80
CA GLU A 30 26.81 -8.63 13.68
C GLU A 30 26.43 -9.22 12.32
N GLN A 31 26.18 -10.54 12.30
CA GLN A 31 25.87 -11.24 11.08
C GLN A 31 24.47 -10.93 10.58
N LEU A 32 23.45 -10.95 11.44
CA LEU A 32 22.09 -10.53 11.08
C LEU A 32 22.10 -9.08 10.63
N VAL A 33 22.81 -8.20 11.35
CA VAL A 33 22.93 -6.78 10.98
C VAL A 33 23.53 -6.64 9.58
N GLY A 34 24.62 -7.34 9.28
CA GLY A 34 25.27 -7.34 7.97
C GLY A 34 24.33 -7.79 6.85
N LEU A 35 23.65 -8.93 7.03
CA LEU A 35 22.73 -9.50 6.05
C LEU A 35 21.53 -8.59 5.80
N VAL A 36 20.95 -8.00 6.85
CA VAL A 36 19.80 -7.10 6.71
C VAL A 36 20.22 -5.81 5.99
N LYS A 37 21.39 -5.24 6.32
CA LYS A 37 21.91 -4.06 5.61
C LYS A 37 22.10 -4.34 4.12
N GLU A 38 22.73 -5.47 3.78
CA GLU A 38 22.92 -5.87 2.39
C GLU A 38 21.56 -6.05 1.68
N ALA A 39 20.61 -6.75 2.29
CA ALA A 39 19.27 -6.92 1.74
C ALA A 39 18.56 -5.57 1.53
N MET A 40 18.71 -4.61 2.45
CA MET A 40 18.13 -3.28 2.32
C MET A 40 18.79 -2.42 1.23
N GLU A 41 20.10 -2.55 0.99
CA GLU A 41 20.73 -1.92 -0.17
C GLU A 41 20.16 -2.47 -1.48
N ARG A 42 19.99 -3.79 -1.57
CA ARG A 42 19.38 -4.42 -2.75
C ARG A 42 17.92 -4.01 -2.93
N GLU A 43 17.16 -3.90 -1.84
CA GLU A 43 15.80 -3.38 -1.87
C GLU A 43 15.78 -1.93 -2.39
N LYS A 44 16.72 -1.08 -1.96
CA LYS A 44 16.87 0.28 -2.50
C LYS A 44 17.15 0.29 -4.00
N SER A 45 17.97 -0.63 -4.49
CA SER A 45 18.20 -0.82 -5.94
C SER A 45 16.92 -1.22 -6.67
N LEU A 46 16.15 -2.19 -6.15
CA LEU A 46 14.90 -2.68 -6.77
C LEU A 46 13.84 -1.59 -6.91
N VAL A 47 13.65 -0.78 -5.87
CA VAL A 47 12.64 0.28 -5.88
C VAL A 47 13.11 1.52 -6.66
N SER A 48 14.36 1.52 -7.14
CA SER A 48 14.89 2.58 -7.99
C SER A 48 14.13 2.61 -9.32
N GLY A 49 13.74 3.80 -9.76
CA GLY A 49 12.95 3.97 -10.99
C GLY A 49 11.43 3.85 -10.79
N LEU A 50 10.96 3.43 -9.61
CA LEU A 50 9.54 3.55 -9.28
C LEU A 50 9.15 5.01 -9.05
N ARG A 51 7.87 5.33 -9.31
CA ARG A 51 7.29 6.68 -9.16
C ARG A 51 7.51 7.31 -7.78
N LEU A 52 7.55 6.49 -6.72
CA LEU A 52 7.80 6.89 -5.33
C LEU A 52 9.03 6.15 -4.76
N GLY A 53 9.94 5.71 -5.62
CA GLY A 53 11.12 4.95 -5.22
C GLY A 53 12.00 5.69 -4.21
N ASP A 54 12.18 7.00 -4.37
CA ASP A 54 12.98 7.81 -3.44
C ASP A 54 12.34 7.92 -2.06
N ASP A 55 11.00 8.01 -1.96
CA ASP A 55 10.27 7.96 -0.69
C ASP A 55 10.49 6.60 0.01
N MET A 56 10.54 5.51 -0.77
CA MET A 56 10.76 4.16 -0.25
C MET A 56 12.21 3.97 0.22
N LYS A 57 13.19 4.49 -0.53
CA LYS A 57 14.61 4.50 -0.11
C LYS A 57 14.80 5.28 1.19
N TYR A 58 14.19 6.46 1.26
CA TYR A 58 14.19 7.28 2.48
C TYR A 58 13.60 6.51 3.67
N ALA A 59 12.50 5.77 3.46
CA ALA A 59 11.90 4.92 4.49
C ALA A 59 12.87 3.84 4.99
N ILE A 60 13.60 3.18 4.08
CA ILE A 60 14.62 2.18 4.40
C ILE A 60 15.73 2.82 5.27
N ASP A 61 16.30 3.94 4.84
CA ASP A 61 17.42 4.59 5.52
C ASP A 61 17.04 5.11 6.92
N VAL A 62 15.86 5.72 7.04
CA VAL A 62 15.31 6.18 8.32
C VAL A 62 15.03 5.01 9.24
N GLY A 63 14.42 3.94 8.73
CA GLY A 63 14.15 2.72 9.48
C GLY A 63 15.43 2.12 10.06
N LEU A 64 16.42 1.92 9.20
CA LEU A 64 17.71 1.32 9.55
C LEU A 64 18.46 2.15 10.61
N THR A 65 18.51 3.47 10.44
CA THR A 65 19.21 4.39 11.35
C THR A 65 18.56 4.41 12.73
N ASN A 66 17.23 4.50 12.78
CA ASN A 66 16.49 4.53 14.04
C ASN A 66 16.57 3.18 14.76
N ALA A 67 16.37 2.07 14.04
CA ALA A 67 16.45 0.72 14.61
C ALA A 67 17.84 0.43 15.19
N SER A 68 18.91 0.81 14.46
CA SER A 68 20.29 0.65 14.93
C SER A 68 20.59 1.47 16.19
N SER A 69 19.82 2.54 16.43
CA SER A 69 19.94 3.39 17.62
C SER A 69 18.99 2.95 18.75
N GLY A 70 18.26 1.85 18.59
CA GLY A 70 17.26 1.36 19.53
C GLY A 70 15.93 2.13 19.53
N LEU A 71 15.71 3.02 18.56
CA LEU A 71 14.51 3.83 18.44
C LEU A 71 13.45 3.08 17.62
N LEU A 72 12.77 2.11 18.24
CA LEU A 72 11.82 1.25 17.53
C LEU A 72 10.61 2.01 16.96
N TYR A 73 10.02 2.94 17.72
CA TYR A 73 8.85 3.69 17.26
C TYR A 73 9.06 4.39 15.91
N PRO A 74 10.07 5.27 15.74
CA PRO A 74 10.31 5.90 14.44
C PRO A 74 10.77 4.90 13.37
N ALA A 75 11.39 3.78 13.74
CA ALA A 75 11.73 2.73 12.79
C ALA A 75 10.46 2.05 12.21
N GLU A 76 9.47 1.74 13.03
CA GLU A 76 8.20 1.14 12.59
C GLU A 76 7.30 2.12 11.83
N VAL A 77 7.38 3.43 12.11
CA VAL A 77 6.80 4.47 11.23
C VAL A 77 7.36 4.31 9.81
N ALA A 78 8.66 4.08 9.69
CA ALA A 78 9.33 3.95 8.40
C ALA A 78 8.89 2.69 7.65
N VAL A 79 8.73 1.55 8.33
CA VAL A 79 8.18 0.31 7.74
C VAL A 79 6.78 0.55 7.19
N ARG A 80 5.92 1.21 7.97
CA ARG A 80 4.57 1.56 7.53
C ARG A 80 4.59 2.47 6.31
N PHE A 81 5.44 3.50 6.33
CA PHE A 81 5.58 4.44 5.23
C PHE A 81 6.05 3.74 3.94
N PHE A 82 7.03 2.83 4.04
CA PHE A 82 7.50 2.00 2.94
C PHE A 82 6.35 1.19 2.30
N LEU A 83 5.55 0.49 3.12
CA LEU A 83 4.41 -0.30 2.65
C LEU A 83 3.33 0.57 1.98
N GLU A 84 3.03 1.74 2.54
CA GLU A 84 2.09 2.71 1.95
C GLU A 84 2.57 3.21 0.59
N ARG A 85 3.87 3.51 0.45
CA ARG A 85 4.46 4.01 -0.80
C ARG A 85 4.51 2.95 -1.89
N GLY A 86 4.96 1.73 -1.58
CA GLY A 86 4.93 0.61 -2.53
C GLY A 86 3.52 0.28 -3.01
N SER A 87 2.56 0.28 -2.08
CA SER A 87 1.14 0.06 -2.41
C SER A 87 0.57 1.19 -3.30
N LEU A 88 0.95 2.45 -3.06
CA LEU A 88 0.50 3.58 -3.87
C LEU A 88 1.11 3.57 -5.27
N CYS A 89 2.37 3.13 -5.42
CA CYS A 89 3.00 2.91 -6.71
C CYS A 89 2.19 1.95 -7.58
N LEU A 90 1.77 0.81 -7.01
CA LEU A 90 0.94 -0.15 -7.73
C LEU A 90 -0.44 0.41 -8.09
N ILE A 91 -1.09 1.10 -7.14
CA ILE A 91 -2.40 1.69 -7.40
C ILE A 91 -2.31 2.71 -8.54
N ALA A 92 -1.33 3.60 -8.50
CA ALA A 92 -1.15 4.61 -9.54
C ALA A 92 -0.89 3.97 -10.90
N SER A 93 -0.02 2.95 -10.99
CA SER A 93 0.30 2.29 -12.26
C SER A 93 -0.86 1.51 -12.86
N ARG A 94 -1.74 0.94 -12.02
CA ARG A 94 -2.90 0.15 -12.45
C ARG A 94 -4.17 0.97 -12.67
N THR A 95 -4.23 2.19 -12.14
CA THR A 95 -5.45 3.01 -12.15
C THR A 95 -5.23 4.36 -12.81
N THR A 96 -4.55 5.29 -12.13
CA THR A 96 -4.35 6.66 -12.61
C THR A 96 -3.20 7.36 -11.89
N GLU A 97 -2.45 8.17 -12.64
CA GLU A 97 -1.39 9.05 -12.12
C GLU A 97 -1.91 10.17 -11.22
N LEU A 98 -3.23 10.43 -11.23
CA LEU A 98 -3.82 11.51 -10.43
C LEU A 98 -3.60 11.32 -8.93
N TYR A 99 -3.39 10.09 -8.46
CA TYR A 99 -3.00 9.86 -7.07
C TYR A 99 -1.62 10.45 -6.73
N ILE A 100 -0.65 10.33 -7.64
CA ILE A 100 0.69 10.91 -7.47
C ILE A 100 0.61 12.43 -7.55
N LYS A 101 -0.20 12.96 -8.48
CA LYS A 101 -0.48 14.39 -8.58
C LYS A 101 -1.07 14.94 -7.28
N ALA A 102 -2.11 14.29 -6.75
CA ALA A 102 -2.79 14.70 -5.52
C ALA A 102 -1.85 14.70 -4.30
N LEU A 103 -0.91 13.75 -4.23
CA LEU A 103 0.11 13.71 -3.19
C LEU A 103 1.07 14.91 -3.29
N ARG A 104 1.62 15.16 -4.48
CA ARG A 104 2.59 16.25 -4.73
C ARG A 104 1.99 17.64 -4.50
N GLU A 105 0.74 17.84 -4.92
CA GLU A 105 0.00 19.09 -4.76
C GLU A 105 -0.61 19.24 -3.35
N ARG A 106 -0.42 18.25 -2.46
CA ARG A 106 -1.04 18.18 -1.13
C ARG A 106 -2.58 18.21 -1.16
N ALA A 107 -3.19 17.97 -2.32
CA ALA A 107 -4.64 17.92 -2.50
C ALA A 107 -5.27 16.71 -1.79
N TRP A 108 -4.51 15.64 -1.56
CA TRP A 108 -5.01 14.41 -0.94
C TRP A 108 -5.74 14.65 0.38
N HIS A 109 -5.11 15.37 1.31
CA HIS A 109 -5.71 15.64 2.63
C HIS A 109 -6.92 16.58 2.53
N ALA A 110 -6.84 17.61 1.69
CA ALA A 110 -7.96 18.53 1.46
C ALA A 110 -9.19 17.80 0.88
N MET A 111 -8.98 16.88 -0.06
CA MET A 111 -10.04 16.04 -0.63
C MET A 111 -10.60 15.05 0.40
N VAL A 112 -9.76 14.52 1.30
CA VAL A 112 -10.23 13.69 2.43
C VAL A 112 -11.13 14.50 3.35
N ASP A 113 -10.73 15.72 3.73
CA ASP A 113 -11.48 16.61 4.61
C ASP A 113 -12.83 17.02 3.99
N ASP A 114 -12.87 17.22 2.67
CA ASP A 114 -14.09 17.44 1.90
C ASP A 114 -15.00 16.19 1.78
N GLY A 115 -14.55 15.03 2.29
CA GLY A 115 -15.35 13.80 2.36
C GLY A 115 -15.25 12.90 1.13
N TYR A 116 -14.28 13.11 0.24
CA TYR A 116 -14.01 12.25 -0.93
C TYR A 116 -13.23 10.98 -0.58
N ILE A 117 -13.42 10.45 0.64
CA ILE A 117 -12.69 9.31 1.18
C ILE A 117 -13.34 7.95 0.86
N VAL A 118 -12.49 6.95 0.62
CA VAL A 118 -12.81 5.52 0.74
C VAL A 118 -12.11 4.97 1.98
N ARG A 119 -12.87 4.34 2.88
CA ARG A 119 -12.38 3.91 4.19
C ARG A 119 -11.88 2.46 4.18
N SER A 120 -12.38 1.64 3.27
CA SER A 120 -11.97 0.24 3.17
C SER A 120 -11.92 -0.23 1.71
N GLY A 121 -11.08 -1.23 1.44
CA GLY A 121 -11.00 -1.85 0.12
C GLY A 121 -12.30 -2.55 -0.32
N PRO A 122 -12.99 -3.32 0.55
CA PRO A 122 -14.30 -3.89 0.22
C PRO A 122 -15.36 -2.84 -0.13
N GLU A 123 -15.33 -1.66 0.50
CA GLU A 123 -16.19 -0.53 0.14
C GLU A 123 -15.91 -0.05 -1.31
N ALA A 124 -14.65 0.13 -1.70
CA ALA A 124 -14.29 0.50 -3.07
C ALA A 124 -14.79 -0.54 -4.07
N VAL A 125 -14.44 -1.81 -3.87
CA VAL A 125 -14.82 -2.90 -4.78
C VAL A 125 -16.34 -3.04 -4.87
N GLY A 126 -17.05 -2.89 -3.75
CA GLY A 126 -18.51 -2.94 -3.69
C GLY A 126 -19.18 -1.81 -4.48
N ARG A 127 -18.67 -0.57 -4.36
CA ARG A 127 -19.16 0.58 -5.13
C ARG A 127 -18.98 0.38 -6.63
N VAL A 128 -17.79 -0.07 -7.06
CA VAL A 128 -17.52 -0.33 -8.49
C VAL A 128 -18.40 -1.46 -9.02
N LYS A 129 -18.48 -2.60 -8.32
CA LYS A 129 -19.33 -3.74 -8.70
C LYS A 129 -20.79 -3.32 -8.88
N LYS A 130 -21.31 -2.49 -7.98
CA LYS A 130 -22.70 -2.01 -8.06
C LYS A 130 -22.97 -1.22 -9.34
N LEU A 131 -22.00 -0.44 -9.81
CA LEU A 131 -22.16 0.52 -10.91
C LEU A 131 -21.75 -0.04 -12.28
N SER A 132 -20.70 -0.87 -12.34
CA SER A 132 -20.15 -1.44 -13.59
C SER A 132 -20.52 -2.91 -13.80
N GLY A 133 -21.02 -3.60 -12.77
CA GLY A 133 -21.23 -5.05 -12.76
C GLY A 133 -19.92 -5.85 -12.60
N ARG A 134 -18.77 -5.18 -12.60
CA ARG A 134 -17.43 -5.77 -12.55
C ARG A 134 -16.76 -5.41 -11.24
N LYS A 135 -15.90 -6.31 -10.74
CA LYS A 135 -15.10 -6.04 -9.53
C LYS A 135 -13.73 -5.38 -9.84
N SER A 136 -13.45 -4.97 -11.08
CA SER A 136 -12.15 -4.38 -11.41
C SER A 136 -12.06 -2.93 -10.94
N LEU A 137 -10.95 -2.56 -10.31
CA LEU A 137 -10.60 -1.19 -9.94
C LEU A 137 -9.65 -0.53 -10.96
N GLU A 138 -9.28 -1.24 -12.04
CA GLU A 138 -8.27 -0.79 -12.99
C GLU A 138 -8.74 0.38 -13.88
N GLY A 139 -7.77 1.20 -14.28
CA GLY A 139 -7.99 2.38 -15.11
C GLY A 139 -9.07 3.29 -14.53
N ASP A 140 -9.97 3.74 -15.41
CA ASP A 140 -11.06 4.66 -15.05
C ASP A 140 -12.13 4.04 -14.13
N ALA A 141 -12.14 2.71 -13.95
CA ALA A 141 -13.10 2.08 -13.04
C ALA A 141 -12.91 2.53 -11.58
N ILE A 142 -11.71 2.99 -11.20
CA ILE A 142 -11.43 3.50 -9.85
C ILE A 142 -12.31 4.70 -9.47
N PHE A 143 -12.69 5.54 -10.44
CA PHE A 143 -13.54 6.71 -10.17
C PHE A 143 -14.94 6.29 -9.69
N LEU A 144 -15.43 5.11 -10.07
CA LEU A 144 -16.71 4.59 -9.60
C LEU A 144 -16.69 4.21 -8.11
N ALA A 145 -15.50 4.06 -7.49
CA ALA A 145 -15.38 3.95 -6.04
C ALA A 145 -15.48 5.31 -5.34
N GLY A 146 -15.33 6.41 -6.07
CA GLY A 146 -15.45 7.78 -5.58
C GLY A 146 -16.88 8.26 -5.38
N LYS A 147 -17.02 9.57 -5.16
CA LYS A 147 -18.33 10.19 -4.92
C LYS A 147 -18.89 10.78 -6.21
N PRO A 148 -20.15 10.49 -6.55
CA PRO A 148 -20.82 11.20 -7.63
C PRO A 148 -21.16 12.64 -7.21
N VAL A 149 -20.89 13.62 -8.08
CA VAL A 149 -21.14 15.04 -7.84
C VAL A 149 -21.81 15.73 -9.04
N CYS A 150 -22.61 16.75 -8.78
CA CYS A 150 -23.13 17.65 -9.82
C CYS A 150 -22.14 18.79 -10.09
N GLU A 151 -22.30 19.52 -11.19
CA GLU A 151 -21.46 20.68 -11.56
C GLU A 151 -21.28 21.68 -10.41
N ARG A 152 -22.35 21.98 -9.66
CA ARG A 152 -22.29 22.90 -8.52
C ARG A 152 -21.39 22.41 -7.37
N HIS A 153 -21.27 21.09 -7.17
CA HIS A 153 -20.46 20.50 -6.10
C HIS A 153 -19.15 19.88 -6.62
N LEU A 154 -18.77 20.19 -7.85
CA LEU A 154 -17.49 19.78 -8.43
C LEU A 154 -16.40 20.74 -7.95
N LYS A 155 -15.88 20.50 -6.74
CA LYS A 155 -14.76 21.28 -6.18
C LYS A 155 -13.40 20.95 -6.81
N TRP A 156 -13.24 19.71 -7.26
CA TRP A 156 -11.96 19.13 -7.72
C TRP A 156 -12.06 18.63 -9.16
N PRO A 157 -12.27 19.52 -10.15
CA PRO A 157 -12.48 19.14 -11.55
C PRO A 157 -11.31 18.31 -12.12
N GLU A 158 -10.07 18.64 -11.75
CA GLU A 158 -8.84 17.97 -12.19
C GLU A 158 -8.67 16.55 -11.61
N TYR A 159 -9.43 16.21 -10.57
CA TYR A 159 -9.48 14.89 -9.96
C TYR A 159 -10.81 14.18 -10.22
N SER A 160 -11.53 14.56 -11.27
CA SER A 160 -12.87 14.04 -11.55
C SER A 160 -13.01 13.59 -13.00
N LYS A 161 -13.94 12.64 -13.23
CA LYS A 161 -14.30 12.17 -14.57
C LYS A 161 -15.80 12.30 -14.85
N PRO A 162 -16.19 12.74 -16.06
CA PRO A 162 -17.58 12.72 -16.49
C PRO A 162 -18.16 11.31 -16.42
N ILE A 163 -19.43 11.20 -16.04
CA ILE A 163 -20.13 9.92 -15.90
C ILE A 163 -20.18 9.16 -17.23
N GLU A 164 -20.27 9.89 -18.34
CA GLU A 164 -20.40 9.35 -19.70
C GLU A 164 -19.14 8.63 -20.18
N GLU A 165 -17.98 8.96 -19.61
CA GLU A 165 -16.68 8.35 -19.94
C GLU A 165 -16.41 7.06 -19.13
N LEU A 166 -17.22 6.79 -18.10
CA LEU A 166 -16.96 5.71 -17.16
C LEU A 166 -17.60 4.38 -17.59
N PRO A 167 -16.99 3.23 -17.21
CA PRO A 167 -17.47 1.90 -17.59
C PRO A 167 -18.70 1.48 -16.77
N LEU A 168 -19.84 2.09 -17.05
CA LEU A 168 -21.10 1.85 -16.34
C LEU A 168 -21.92 0.71 -16.96
N GLU A 169 -22.72 0.01 -16.14
CA GLU A 169 -23.73 -0.89 -16.67
C GLU A 169 -24.74 -0.12 -17.53
N LYS A 170 -25.27 -0.79 -18.58
CA LYS A 170 -26.25 -0.21 -19.51
C LYS A 170 -27.45 0.43 -18.82
N LYS A 171 -27.89 -0.07 -17.66
CA LYS A 171 -29.02 0.48 -16.90
C LYS A 171 -28.73 1.89 -16.35
N TYR A 172 -27.48 2.15 -15.95
CA TYR A 172 -27.04 3.48 -15.50
C TYR A 172 -26.80 4.38 -16.71
N LEU A 173 -26.12 3.89 -17.73
CA LEU A 173 -25.84 4.65 -18.95
C LEU A 173 -27.13 5.16 -19.63
N LYS A 174 -28.14 4.29 -19.80
CA LYS A 174 -29.44 4.65 -20.38
C LYS A 174 -30.21 5.65 -19.50
N ALA A 175 -30.12 5.53 -18.17
CA ALA A 175 -30.79 6.45 -17.27
C ALA A 175 -30.14 7.85 -17.25
N THR A 176 -28.85 7.95 -17.57
CA THR A 176 -28.13 9.22 -17.70
C THR A 176 -28.35 9.89 -19.06
N LEU A 177 -28.46 9.11 -20.15
CA LEU A 177 -28.58 9.63 -21.52
C LEU A 177 -30.03 9.88 -22.00
N ASP A 178 -31.03 9.27 -21.36
CA ASP A 178 -32.44 9.38 -21.80
C ASP A 178 -33.09 10.69 -21.32
N THR A 179 -33.06 11.71 -22.18
CA THR A 179 -33.66 13.03 -21.94
C THR A 179 -35.18 12.97 -21.70
N ARG A 180 -35.88 11.94 -22.21
CA ARG A 180 -37.34 11.76 -22.01
C ARG A 180 -37.70 11.24 -20.62
N LYS A 181 -36.76 10.58 -19.92
CA LYS A 181 -36.94 10.07 -18.54
C LYS A 181 -36.45 11.02 -17.45
N ARG A 182 -36.01 12.24 -17.79
CA ARG A 182 -35.66 13.29 -16.80
C ARG A 182 -36.73 13.51 -15.71
N LYS A 183 -38.00 13.19 -15.97
CA LYS A 183 -39.10 13.23 -14.98
C LYS A 183 -38.99 12.21 -13.83
N LYS A 184 -38.21 11.12 -13.95
CA LYS A 184 -37.88 10.18 -12.84
C LYS A 184 -36.50 10.45 -12.22
N GLY A 185 -35.74 11.39 -12.79
CA GLY A 185 -34.38 11.79 -12.42
C GLY A 185 -33.30 10.72 -12.66
N SER A 186 -32.04 11.12 -12.65
CA SER A 186 -30.90 10.24 -12.95
C SER A 186 -30.80 9.08 -11.94
N ALA A 187 -30.29 7.94 -12.40
CA ALA A 187 -30.00 6.81 -11.51
C ALA A 187 -28.82 7.10 -10.56
N ILE A 188 -27.93 8.03 -10.94
CA ILE A 188 -26.76 8.44 -10.16
C ILE A 188 -26.97 9.86 -9.64
N ARG A 189 -27.04 10.00 -8.32
CA ARG A 189 -27.33 11.27 -7.64
C ARG A 189 -26.08 11.85 -6.96
N CYS A 190 -26.00 13.17 -6.94
CA CYS A 190 -24.94 13.89 -6.25
C CYS A 190 -24.97 13.57 -4.76
N ALA A 191 -23.81 13.22 -4.19
CA ALA A 191 -23.67 12.86 -2.80
C ALA A 191 -24.03 13.97 -1.80
N PHE A 192 -24.04 15.24 -2.23
CA PHE A 192 -24.24 16.40 -1.35
C PHE A 192 -25.64 17.02 -1.44
N CYS A 193 -26.28 17.01 -2.61
CA CYS A 193 -27.58 17.66 -2.81
C CYS A 193 -28.65 16.79 -3.47
N ASN A 194 -28.32 15.52 -3.75
CA ASN A 194 -29.22 14.53 -4.34
C ASN A 194 -29.81 14.90 -5.72
N ARG A 195 -29.31 15.97 -6.35
CA ARG A 195 -29.58 16.31 -7.76
C ARG A 195 -28.84 15.35 -8.69
N GLU A 196 -29.11 15.46 -9.98
CA GLU A 196 -28.39 14.68 -10.99
C GLU A 196 -26.88 14.93 -10.91
N ALA A 197 -26.10 13.84 -10.78
CA ALA A 197 -24.65 13.90 -10.85
C ALA A 197 -24.19 13.96 -12.32
N ARG A 198 -23.05 14.60 -12.54
CA ARG A 198 -22.37 14.71 -13.84
C ARG A 198 -20.97 14.09 -13.81
N TYR A 199 -20.36 13.99 -12.64
CA TYR A 199 -19.00 13.51 -12.48
C TYR A 199 -18.90 12.49 -11.35
N PHE A 200 -17.88 11.64 -11.40
CA PHE A 200 -17.31 10.98 -10.23
C PHE A 200 -15.96 11.61 -9.90
N THR A 201 -15.73 11.88 -8.61
CA THR A 201 -14.43 12.30 -8.12
C THR A 201 -13.53 11.10 -7.86
N LEU A 202 -12.22 11.28 -7.94
CA LEU A 202 -11.25 10.27 -7.52
C LEU A 202 -11.41 9.99 -6.01
N PRO A 203 -11.51 8.73 -5.56
CA PRO A 203 -11.60 8.42 -4.14
C PRO A 203 -10.25 8.55 -3.47
N MET A 204 -10.12 9.42 -2.46
CA MET A 204 -8.94 9.42 -1.61
C MET A 204 -8.95 8.18 -0.72
N ILE A 205 -7.93 7.35 -0.86
CA ILE A 205 -7.87 6.04 -0.22
C ILE A 205 -7.28 6.19 1.18
N LYS A 206 -8.03 5.79 2.22
CA LYS A 206 -7.45 5.73 3.57
C LYS A 206 -6.30 4.73 3.58
N ALA A 207 -5.25 4.98 4.36
CA ALA A 207 -4.04 4.17 4.34
C ALA A 207 -4.27 2.65 4.57
N SER A 208 -5.21 2.25 5.44
CA SER A 208 -5.60 0.83 5.59
C SER A 208 -6.32 0.25 4.35
N ALA A 209 -7.07 1.06 3.61
CA ALA A 209 -7.67 0.63 2.35
C ALA A 209 -6.65 0.54 1.21
N LEU A 210 -5.55 1.29 1.32
CA LEU A 210 -4.49 1.39 0.32
C LEU A 210 -3.77 0.04 0.16
N VAL A 211 -3.39 -0.60 1.28
CA VAL A 211 -2.76 -1.92 1.28
C VAL A 211 -3.68 -3.00 0.68
N PHE A 212 -4.96 -3.00 1.07
CA PHE A 212 -5.95 -3.93 0.49
C PHE A 212 -6.07 -3.74 -1.02
N ILE A 213 -6.26 -2.50 -1.49
CA ILE A 213 -6.52 -2.22 -2.90
C ILE A 213 -5.30 -2.59 -3.75
N ALA A 214 -4.09 -2.31 -3.26
CA ALA A 214 -2.86 -2.73 -3.91
C ALA A 214 -2.80 -4.27 -4.05
N SER A 215 -2.97 -5.01 -2.95
CA SER A 215 -3.00 -6.48 -2.99
C SER A 215 -4.06 -7.02 -3.95
N TYR A 216 -5.25 -6.42 -3.94
CA TYR A 216 -6.35 -6.78 -4.83
C TYR A 216 -6.00 -6.55 -6.31
N LEU A 217 -5.38 -5.42 -6.65
CA LEU A 217 -4.93 -5.09 -8.01
C LEU A 217 -3.74 -5.96 -8.48
N ALA A 218 -2.95 -6.47 -7.54
CA ALA A 218 -1.91 -7.47 -7.81
C ALA A 218 -2.46 -8.90 -7.95
N GLY A 219 -3.75 -9.13 -7.64
CA GLY A 219 -4.34 -10.47 -7.62
C GLY A 219 -3.87 -11.33 -6.43
N LEU A 220 -3.41 -10.70 -5.35
CA LEU A 220 -2.89 -11.35 -4.14
C LEU A 220 -3.93 -11.35 -3.01
N ASN A 221 -3.73 -12.25 -2.03
CA ASN A 221 -4.51 -12.23 -0.80
C ASN A 221 -4.10 -11.01 0.06
N PRO A 222 -5.03 -10.09 0.40
CA PRO A 222 -4.71 -8.91 1.20
C PRO A 222 -4.50 -9.20 2.69
N GLU A 223 -4.87 -10.38 3.22
CA GLU A 223 -4.85 -10.67 4.66
C GLU A 223 -3.48 -10.42 5.31
N GLY A 224 -2.41 -11.03 4.79
CA GLY A 224 -1.06 -10.88 5.35
C GLY A 224 -0.53 -9.44 5.39
N PRO A 225 -0.56 -8.70 4.25
CA PRO A 225 -0.19 -7.27 4.24
C PRO A 225 -1.05 -6.40 5.17
N MET A 226 -2.35 -6.70 5.27
CA MET A 226 -3.28 -5.97 6.15
C MET A 226 -3.01 -6.25 7.63
N GLU A 227 -2.69 -7.48 7.99
CA GLU A 227 -2.27 -7.87 9.34
C GLU A 227 -0.99 -7.14 9.74
N LEU A 228 0.03 -7.13 8.87
CA LEU A 228 1.26 -6.34 9.07
C LEU A 228 0.92 -4.87 9.31
N TYR A 229 0.16 -4.23 8.41
CA TYR A 229 -0.19 -2.82 8.53
C TYR A 229 -0.93 -2.47 9.83
N SER A 230 -1.86 -3.35 10.24
CA SER A 230 -2.59 -3.23 11.50
C SER A 230 -1.65 -3.32 12.70
N ASN A 231 -0.69 -4.24 12.68
CA ASN A 231 0.30 -4.43 13.75
C ASN A 231 1.23 -3.23 13.88
N LEU A 232 1.76 -2.72 12.76
CA LEU A 232 2.54 -1.49 12.73
C LEU A 232 1.76 -0.31 13.31
N SER A 233 0.47 -0.17 12.95
CA SER A 233 -0.38 0.90 13.49
C SER A 233 -0.59 0.81 15.01
N ARG A 234 -0.58 -0.40 15.58
CA ARG A 234 -0.62 -0.62 17.04
C ARG A 234 0.70 -0.25 17.70
N VAL A 235 1.83 -0.38 17.01
CA VAL A 235 3.11 0.11 17.56
C VAL A 235 3.12 1.64 17.66
N LEU A 236 2.43 2.32 16.75
CA LEU A 236 2.34 3.78 16.71
C LEU A 236 1.38 4.41 17.72
N HIS A 237 0.62 3.60 18.46
CA HIS A 237 -0.39 4.04 19.42
C HIS A 237 -0.27 3.25 20.72
N PRO A 238 -0.71 3.81 21.87
CA PRO A 238 0.12 4.44 22.91
C PRO A 238 1.26 3.59 23.53
N TYR A 239 1.58 2.41 23.00
CA TYR A 239 2.61 1.53 23.56
C TYR A 239 4.00 2.10 23.21
N GLY A 240 4.55 2.95 24.08
CA GLY A 240 5.90 3.48 23.94
C GLY A 240 6.93 2.42 24.28
N PHE A 241 7.52 1.75 23.28
CA PHE A 241 8.51 0.67 23.46
C PHE A 241 9.92 1.18 23.79
N SER A 242 10.05 1.99 24.84
CA SER A 242 11.32 2.61 25.25
C SER A 242 12.23 1.71 26.09
N TRP A 243 11.79 0.48 26.42
CA TRP A 243 12.52 -0.44 27.31
C TRP A 243 13.35 -1.50 26.56
N LEU A 244 13.22 -1.59 25.23
CA LEU A 244 13.99 -2.55 24.45
C LEU A 244 15.46 -2.13 24.37
N ARG A 245 16.35 -3.12 24.43
CA ARG A 245 17.75 -2.92 24.09
C ARG A 245 17.90 -2.65 22.59
N PRO A 246 18.89 -1.84 22.15
CA PRO A 246 19.06 -1.50 20.74
C PRO A 246 19.11 -2.70 19.80
N GLU A 247 19.79 -3.77 20.21
CA GLU A 247 19.95 -4.99 19.41
C GLU A 247 18.62 -5.73 19.24
N ALA A 248 17.77 -5.72 20.26
CA ALA A 248 16.44 -6.33 20.18
C ALA A 248 15.50 -5.48 19.31
N ALA A 249 15.57 -4.15 19.44
CA ALA A 249 14.82 -3.24 18.58
C ALA A 249 15.20 -3.41 17.09
N PHE A 250 16.49 -3.61 16.80
CA PHE A 250 16.95 -3.93 15.45
C PHE A 250 16.34 -5.23 14.94
N THR A 251 16.35 -6.31 15.73
CA THR A 251 15.75 -7.60 15.34
C THR A 251 14.26 -7.48 15.03
N VAL A 252 13.52 -6.71 15.84
CA VAL A 252 12.08 -6.46 15.61
C VAL A 252 11.85 -5.74 14.28
N TRP A 253 12.53 -4.60 14.10
CA TRP A 253 12.43 -3.81 12.88
C TRP A 253 12.83 -4.61 11.64
N ALA A 254 13.91 -5.40 11.71
CA ALA A 254 14.38 -6.23 10.61
C ALA A 254 13.29 -7.23 10.17
N ARG A 255 12.62 -7.89 11.11
CA ARG A 255 11.50 -8.80 10.81
C ARG A 255 10.39 -8.07 10.06
N ASP A 256 9.95 -6.93 10.58
CA ASP A 256 8.80 -6.20 10.04
C ASP A 256 9.12 -5.55 8.69
N MET A 257 10.32 -5.00 8.54
CA MET A 257 10.78 -4.42 7.29
C MET A 257 10.96 -5.47 6.19
N LEU A 258 11.58 -6.62 6.50
CA LEU A 258 11.69 -7.72 5.53
C LEU A 258 10.31 -8.29 5.16
N THR A 259 9.38 -8.36 6.11
CA THR A 259 8.00 -8.76 5.84
C THR A 259 7.28 -7.74 4.94
N ALA A 260 7.51 -6.44 5.15
CA ALA A 260 6.99 -5.39 4.28
C ALA A 260 7.58 -5.48 2.87
N ALA A 261 8.89 -5.66 2.75
CA ALA A 261 9.59 -5.85 1.48
C ALA A 261 9.03 -7.06 0.70
N PHE A 262 8.84 -8.20 1.37
CA PHE A 262 8.21 -9.38 0.76
C PHE A 262 6.85 -9.05 0.10
N TYR A 263 5.98 -8.38 0.85
CA TYR A 263 4.64 -8.03 0.35
C TYR A 263 4.67 -6.98 -0.74
N VAL A 264 5.48 -5.93 -0.58
CA VAL A 264 5.65 -4.87 -1.59
C VAL A 264 6.20 -5.45 -2.89
N ASN A 265 7.23 -6.29 -2.81
CA ASN A 265 7.84 -6.89 -3.99
C ASN A 265 6.89 -7.87 -4.69
N SER A 266 6.11 -8.61 -3.92
CA SER A 266 5.04 -9.47 -4.46
C SER A 266 3.96 -8.65 -5.17
N MET A 267 3.53 -7.52 -4.58
CA MET A 267 2.53 -6.63 -5.16
C MET A 267 3.02 -5.96 -6.45
N LEU A 268 4.27 -5.49 -6.46
CA LEU A 268 4.88 -4.85 -7.62
C LEU A 268 5.32 -5.85 -8.70
N GLY A 269 5.36 -7.14 -8.38
CA GLY A 269 5.69 -8.20 -9.32
C GLY A 269 7.15 -8.20 -9.75
N PHE A 270 8.07 -7.80 -8.86
CA PHE A 270 9.49 -7.83 -9.17
C PHE A 270 9.97 -9.27 -9.48
N PRO A 271 10.89 -9.45 -10.45
CA PRO A 271 11.37 -10.76 -10.89
C PRO A 271 12.39 -11.35 -9.91
N LEU A 272 11.96 -11.57 -8.66
CA LEU A 272 12.82 -12.11 -7.61
C LEU A 272 12.98 -13.62 -7.71
N PRO A 273 14.11 -14.17 -7.21
CA PRO A 273 14.30 -15.61 -7.10
C PRO A 273 13.12 -16.31 -6.42
N ARG A 274 12.76 -17.49 -6.92
CA ARG A 274 11.67 -18.27 -6.32
C ARG A 274 12.14 -18.88 -5.00
N VAL A 275 11.32 -18.69 -3.97
CA VAL A 275 11.49 -19.32 -2.66
C VAL A 275 10.30 -20.21 -2.35
N SER A 276 10.46 -21.11 -1.37
CA SER A 276 9.38 -22.01 -0.95
C SER A 276 8.16 -21.20 -0.45
N PRO A 277 6.94 -21.52 -0.89
CA PRO A 277 5.72 -20.85 -0.44
C PRO A 277 5.40 -21.09 1.04
N ARG A 278 6.12 -22.02 1.68
CA ARG A 278 5.98 -22.30 3.12
C ARG A 278 6.86 -21.40 3.99
N LYS A 279 7.84 -20.71 3.42
CA LYS A 279 8.72 -19.80 4.18
C LYS A 279 7.91 -18.64 4.74
N ALA A 280 8.30 -18.18 5.91
CA ALA A 280 7.74 -16.96 6.46
C ALA A 280 8.17 -15.76 5.60
N PRO A 281 7.34 -14.70 5.49
CA PRO A 281 7.63 -13.53 4.66
C PRO A 281 9.01 -12.91 4.88
N ALA A 282 9.43 -12.68 6.14
CA ALA A 282 10.73 -12.06 6.41
C ALA A 282 11.90 -12.95 5.95
N GLU A 283 11.86 -14.25 6.23
CA GLU A 283 12.87 -15.22 5.77
C GLU A 283 12.89 -15.30 4.24
N ALA A 284 11.71 -15.30 3.61
CA ALA A 284 11.56 -15.31 2.15
C ALA A 284 12.20 -14.07 1.52
N ALA A 285 11.88 -12.86 2.00
CA ALA A 285 12.48 -11.63 1.50
C ALA A 285 14.00 -11.62 1.67
N LEU A 286 14.49 -12.01 2.85
CA LEU A 286 15.93 -12.02 3.11
C LEU A 286 16.67 -12.94 2.14
N GLU A 287 16.16 -14.15 1.91
CA GLU A 287 16.75 -15.07 0.93
C GLU A 287 16.65 -14.55 -0.51
N GLN A 288 15.51 -13.99 -0.90
CA GLN A 288 15.30 -13.45 -2.24
C GLN A 288 16.27 -12.32 -2.54
N LEU A 289 16.34 -11.33 -1.64
CA LEU A 289 17.16 -10.16 -1.80
C LEU A 289 18.63 -10.54 -1.87
N LEU A 290 19.12 -11.37 -0.96
CA LEU A 290 20.52 -11.83 -0.95
C LEU A 290 20.89 -12.77 -2.10
N SER A 291 19.90 -13.25 -2.87
CA SER A 291 20.13 -14.12 -4.04
C SER A 291 20.13 -13.35 -5.37
N ILE A 292 19.86 -12.04 -5.37
CA ILE A 292 20.00 -11.19 -6.56
C ILE A 292 21.48 -11.14 -6.97
N SER A 293 21.81 -11.30 -8.24
CA SER A 293 23.20 -11.12 -8.68
C SER A 293 23.47 -9.65 -8.99
N ASP A 294 24.71 -9.17 -8.83
CA ASP A 294 25.10 -7.79 -9.21
C ASP A 294 24.86 -7.52 -10.71
N THR A 295 24.73 -8.57 -11.52
CA THR A 295 24.40 -8.49 -12.96
C THR A 295 22.91 -8.25 -13.26
N ASP A 296 22.01 -8.42 -12.29
CA ASP A 296 20.55 -8.26 -12.46
C ASP A 296 20.04 -6.85 -12.10
N GLU A 297 20.91 -5.94 -11.63
CA GLU A 297 20.53 -4.56 -11.24
C GLU A 297 20.16 -3.67 -12.44
N ALA A 298 20.64 -4.00 -13.65
CA ALA A 298 20.48 -3.16 -14.84
C ALA A 298 19.17 -3.38 -15.63
N SER A 299 18.36 -4.39 -15.29
CA SER A 299 17.27 -4.88 -16.16
C SER A 299 15.87 -4.92 -15.53
N ASN A 300 15.70 -4.58 -14.25
CA ASN A 300 14.53 -5.01 -13.46
C ASN A 300 13.56 -3.92 -12.97
N ALA A 301 13.35 -2.84 -13.74
CA ALA A 301 12.19 -1.98 -13.51
C ALA A 301 10.98 -2.48 -14.33
N PRO A 302 9.83 -2.82 -13.71
CA PRO A 302 8.59 -2.98 -14.46
C PRO A 302 8.14 -1.60 -14.97
N ALA A 303 7.77 -1.54 -16.25
CA ALA A 303 7.21 -0.35 -16.92
C ALA A 303 5.91 0.16 -16.27
#